data_AF-A0A4Y2SR98-F1
#
_entry.id   AF-A0A4Y2SR98-F1
#
_cell.length_a   1.000
_cell.length_b   1.000
_cell.length_c   1.000
_cell.angle_alpha   90.00
_cell.angle_beta   90.00
_cell.angle_gamma   90.00
#
_symmetry.space_group_name_H-M   'P 1'
#
loop_
_entity.id
_entity.type
_entity.pdbx_description
1 polymer ?
#
loop_
_entity_poly.entity_id
_entity_poly.type
_entity_poly.pdbx_seq_one_letter_code
_entity_poly.pdbx_strand_id
1 'polypeptide(L)'
;MEAIPLDNISADTVARAFYSNWIARFGKPHKLITDRGTQFRRETLQTLSKICGIKLQHTTAYHPACNGKVERLHGTLKTALKAHNNLS
;
A
#
# COMPACT_ATOMS: atom_id res chain seq x y z
N MET A 1 -3.47 -11.39 1.12
CA MET A 1 -2.59 -10.25 0.78
C MET A 1 -2.85 -9.91 -0.67
N GLU A 2 -2.90 -8.63 -1.01
CA GLU A 2 -3.22 -8.15 -2.36
C GLU A 2 -2.13 -7.19 -2.84
N ALA A 3 -1.80 -7.25 -4.13
CA ALA A 3 -0.86 -6.35 -4.79
C ALA A 3 -1.54 -5.75 -6.02
N ILE A 4 -1.59 -4.42 -6.07
CA ILE A 4 -2.20 -3.67 -7.17
C ILE A 4 -1.05 -2.96 -7.90
N PRO A 5 -0.84 -3.21 -9.20
CA PRO A 5 0.16 -2.47 -9.98
C PRO A 5 -0.27 -1.01 -10.11
N LEU A 6 0.67 -0.08 -9.92
CA LEU A 6 0.45 1.35 -10.06
C LEU A 6 1.43 1.90 -11.10
N ASP A 7 0.95 2.77 -11.98
CA ASP A 7 1.79 3.43 -12.99
C ASP A 7 2.83 4.37 -12.38
N ASN A 8 2.51 4.94 -11.21
CA ASN A 8 3.43 5.77 -10.44
C ASN A 8 3.14 5.67 -8.93
N ILE A 9 4.09 6.13 -8.12
CA ILE A 9 4.01 6.09 -6.66
C ILE A 9 3.52 7.42 -6.05
N SER A 10 2.83 8.28 -6.82
CA SER A 10 2.29 9.52 -6.28
C SER A 10 1.20 9.22 -5.23
N ALA A 11 1.07 10.10 -4.25
CA ALA A 11 0.05 9.97 -3.21
C ALA A 11 -1.38 9.88 -3.76
N ASP A 12 -1.62 10.61 -4.85
CA ASP A 12 -2.89 10.64 -5.54
C ASP A 12 -3.21 9.31 -6.24
N THR A 13 -2.24 8.75 -6.96
CA THR A 13 -2.38 7.44 -7.61
C THR A 13 -2.60 6.34 -6.55
N VAL A 14 -1.86 6.38 -5.44
CA VAL A 14 -2.03 5.45 -4.32
C VAL A 14 -3.41 5.60 -3.68
N ALA A 15 -3.89 6.83 -3.45
CA ALA A 15 -5.20 7.09 -2.86
C ALA A 15 -6.35 6.59 -3.75
N ARG A 16 -6.30 6.87 -5.06
CA ARG A 16 -7.29 6.36 -6.03
C ARG A 16 -7.28 4.85 -6.08
N ALA A 17 -6.12 4.23 -6.19
CA ALA A 17 -6.02 2.78 -6.24
C ALA A 17 -6.54 2.13 -4.95
N PHE A 18 -6.23 2.70 -3.79
CA PHE A 18 -6.76 2.22 -2.51
C PHE A 18 -8.29 2.34 -2.45
N TYR A 19 -8.85 3.47 -2.89
CA TYR A 19 -10.30 3.65 -2.92
C TYR A 19 -10.99 2.66 -3.88
N SER A 20 -10.56 2.63 -5.14
CA SER A 20 -11.23 1.86 -6.20
C SER A 20 -11.04 0.34 -6.08
N ASN A 21 -9.93 -0.14 -5.51
CA ASN A 21 -9.64 -1.57 -5.45
C ASN A 21 -9.86 -2.18 -4.07
N TRP A 22 -9.70 -1.41 -2.99
CA TRP A 22 -9.92 -1.92 -1.64
C TRP A 22 -11.27 -1.47 -1.09
N ILE A 23 -11.48 -0.15 -0.96
CA ILE A 23 -12.70 0.37 -0.31
C ILE A 23 -13.95 -0.01 -1.09
N ALA A 24 -13.91 0.07 -2.43
CA ALA A 24 -15.05 -0.33 -3.26
C ALA A 24 -15.41 -1.83 -3.16
N ARG A 25 -14.45 -2.69 -2.81
CA ARG A 25 -14.63 -4.15 -2.77
C ARG A 25 -14.91 -4.69 -1.37
N PHE A 26 -14.21 -4.16 -0.37
CA PHE A 26 -14.24 -4.67 1.01
C PHE A 26 -14.86 -3.67 2.00
N GLY A 27 -15.20 -2.46 1.54
CA GLY A 27 -15.62 -1.37 2.40
C GLY A 27 -14.45 -0.70 3.12
N LYS A 28 -14.78 0.22 4.04
CA LYS A 28 -13.75 0.96 4.79
C LYS A 28 -13.05 0.05 5.81
N PRO A 29 -11.71 0.00 5.83
CA PRO A 29 -11.02 -0.64 6.95
C PRO A 29 -11.16 0.19 8.23
N HIS A 30 -11.17 -0.48 9.38
CA HIS A 30 -11.18 0.20 10.67
C HIS A 30 -9.87 0.95 10.94
N LYS A 31 -8.75 0.38 10.48
CA LYS A 31 -7.41 0.92 10.68
C LYS A 31 -6.56 0.67 9.45
N LEU A 32 -5.83 1.69 9.01
CA LEU A 32 -4.85 1.59 7.93
C LEU A 32 -3.46 1.83 8.53
N ILE A 33 -2.60 0.83 8.45
CA ILE A 33 -1.21 0.92 8.92
C ILE A 33 -0.31 1.04 7.70
N THR A 34 0.40 2.16 7.57
CA THR A 34 1.33 2.38 6.45
C THR A 34 2.74 2.61 6.97
N ASP A 35 3.74 2.37 6.11
CA ASP A 35 5.07 2.88 6.39
C ASP A 35 5.13 4.41 6.27
N ARG A 36 6.31 4.97 6.57
CA ARG A 36 6.56 6.40 6.50
C ARG A 36 6.96 6.87 5.09
N GLY A 37 6.56 6.17 4.03
CA GLY A 37 6.76 6.60 2.65
C GLY A 37 6.08 7.95 2.37
N THR A 38 6.66 8.75 1.48
CA THR A 38 6.18 10.12 1.19
C THR A 38 4.76 10.09 0.63
N GLN A 39 4.42 9.11 -0.19
CA GLN A 39 3.07 8.89 -0.71
C GLN A 39 2.01 8.66 0.38
N PHE A 40 2.39 8.04 1.49
CA PHE A 40 1.48 7.77 2.60
C PHE A 40 1.42 8.90 3.64
N ARG A 41 2.43 9.78 3.68
CA ARG A 41 2.44 10.97 4.54
C ARG A 41 1.75 12.18 3.90
N ARG A 42 1.57 12.20 2.58
CA ARG A 42 0.97 13.33 1.87
C ARG A 42 -0.47 13.56 2.33
N GLU A 43 -0.88 14.82 2.25
CA GLU A 43 -2.21 15.28 2.65
C GLU A 43 -3.33 14.48 1.97
N THR A 44 -3.15 14.08 0.72
CA THR A 44 -4.13 13.32 -0.05
C THR A 44 -4.60 12.04 0.66
N LEU A 45 -3.69 11.22 1.18
CA LEU A 45 -4.07 9.97 1.86
C LEU A 45 -4.66 10.23 3.24
N GLN A 46 -4.18 11.28 3.93
CA GLN A 46 -4.74 11.70 5.20
C GLN A 46 -6.19 12.18 5.02
N THR A 47 -6.43 13.01 4.01
CA THR A 47 -7.77 13.52 3.67
C THR A 47 -8.69 12.40 3.25
N LEU A 48 -8.24 11.46 2.40
CA LEU A 48 -9.02 10.27 2.07
C LEU A 48 -9.38 9.46 3.32
N SER A 49 -8.41 9.24 4.21
CA SER A 49 -8.64 8.50 5.46
C SER A 49 -9.66 9.21 6.35
N LYS A 50 -9.63 10.55 6.43
CA LYS A 50 -10.62 11.34 7.17
C LYS A 50 -12.02 11.22 6.56
N ILE A 51 -12.14 11.39 5.24
CA ILE A 51 -13.42 11.30 4.52
C ILE A 51 -14.05 9.91 4.71
N CYS A 52 -13.23 8.86 4.61
CA CYS A 52 -13.70 7.49 4.76
C CYS A 52 -13.83 7.05 6.23
N GLY A 53 -13.49 7.89 7.22
CA GLY A 53 -13.53 7.51 8.64
C GLY A 53 -12.60 6.34 8.99
N ILE A 54 -11.40 6.33 8.41
CA ILE A 54 -10.35 5.32 8.58
C ILE A 54 -9.29 5.87 9.55
N LYS A 55 -8.92 5.08 10.56
CA LYS A 55 -7.81 5.44 11.45
C LYS A 55 -6.47 5.15 10.79
N LEU A 56 -5.84 6.18 10.21
CA LEU A 56 -4.50 6.09 9.64
C LEU A 56 -3.45 6.07 10.77
N GLN A 57 -2.58 5.07 10.76
CA GLN A 57 -1.42 4.96 11.64
C GLN A 57 -0.17 4.73 10.80
N HIS A 58 0.92 5.41 11.15
CA HIS A 58 2.22 5.17 10.53
C HIS A 58 3.05 4.26 11.42
N THR A 59 3.73 3.28 10.83
CA THR A 59 4.72 2.49 11.56
C THR A 59 5.88 3.39 12.00
N THR A 60 6.48 3.07 13.14
CA THR A 60 7.72 3.72 13.56
C THR A 60 8.84 3.38 12.57
N ALA A 61 9.83 4.26 12.45
CA ALA A 61 11.00 3.96 11.61
C ALA A 61 11.62 2.64 12.11
N TYR A 62 11.87 1.69 11.20
CA TYR A 62 12.44 0.38 11.52
C TYR A 62 11.60 -0.47 12.49
N HIS A 63 10.35 -0.81 12.13
CA HIS A 63 9.68 -1.98 12.72
C HIS A 63 9.72 -3.20 11.76
N PRO A 64 10.88 -3.88 11.63
CA PRO A 64 11.09 -4.96 10.66
C PRO A 64 10.13 -6.15 10.87
N ALA A 65 9.53 -6.31 12.06
CA ALA A 65 8.51 -7.33 12.30
C ALA A 65 7.17 -7.03 11.59
N CYS A 66 6.75 -5.76 11.52
CA CYS A 66 5.50 -5.36 10.86
C CYS A 66 5.68 -5.26 9.34
N ASN A 67 6.79 -4.66 8.91
CA ASN A 67 7.10 -4.56 7.48
C ASN A 67 7.61 -5.88 6.88
N GLY A 68 8.13 -6.80 7.70
CA GLY A 68 8.76 -8.03 7.21
C GLY A 68 7.81 -8.94 6.41
N LYS A 69 6.50 -8.95 6.69
CA LYS A 69 5.54 -9.69 5.86
C LYS A 69 5.37 -9.06 4.47
N VAL A 70 5.34 -7.73 4.40
CA VAL A 70 5.24 -6.96 3.16
C VAL A 70 6.54 -7.05 2.36
N GLU A 71 7.69 -6.94 3.01
CA GLU A 71 9.01 -7.06 2.40
C GLU A 71 9.26 -8.45 1.82
N ARG A 72 8.87 -9.52 2.54
CA ARG A 72 8.94 -10.89 2.00
C ARG A 72 8.07 -11.04 0.74
N LEU A 73 6.84 -10.49 0.77
CA LEU A 73 5.97 -10.51 -0.41
C LEU A 73 6.60 -9.76 -1.58
N HIS A 74 7.17 -8.57 -1.35
CA HIS A 74 7.90 -7.83 -2.39
C HIS A 74 9.06 -8.65 -2.96
N GLY A 75 9.80 -9.38 -2.12
CA GLY A 75 10.85 -10.30 -2.54
C GLY A 75 10.31 -11.42 -3.44
N THR A 76 9.29 -12.14 -2.98
CA THR A 76 8.65 -13.22 -3.75
C THR A 76 8.10 -12.72 -5.09
N LEU A 77 7.42 -11.56 -5.09
CA LEU A 77 6.86 -10.96 -6.31
C LEU A 77 7.97 -10.59 -7.31
N LYS A 78 9.07 -9.96 -6.84
CA LYS A 78 10.21 -9.65 -7.70
C LYS A 78 10.83 -10.91 -8.30
N THR A 79 10.97 -11.98 -7.51
CA THR A 79 11.49 -13.26 -8.01
C THR A 79 10.57 -13.87 -9.06
N ALA A 80 9.25 -13.89 -8.82
CA ALA A 80 8.28 -14.41 -9.78
C ALA A 80 8.28 -13.61 -11.10
N LEU A 81 8.31 -12.29 -11.03
CA LEU A 81 8.38 -11.43 -12.21
C LEU A 81 9.68 -11.65 -13.00
N LYS A 82 10.83 -11.76 -12.32
CA LYS A 82 12.12 -12.06 -12.97
C LYS A 82 12.13 -13.43 -13.65
N ALA A 83 11.56 -14.45 -13.00
CA ALA A 83 11.47 -15.78 -13.58
C ALA A 83 10.61 -15.77 -14.86
N HIS A 84 9.50 -15.03 -14.86
CA HIS A 84 8.64 -14.88 -16.03
C HIS A 84 9.34 -14.13 -17.18
N ASN A 85 10.08 -13.06 -16.87
CA ASN A 85 10.77 -12.24 -17.87
C ASN A 85 12.02 -12.91 -18.47
N ASN A 86 12.54 -13.95 -17.83
CA ASN A 86 13.65 -14.76 -18.32
C ASN A 86 13.19 -15.97 -19.15
N LEU A 87 11.87 -16.19 -19.24
CA LEU A 87 11.23 -17.27 -20.01
C LEU A 87 10.55 -16.75 -21.29
N SER A 88 10.68 -15.45 -21.59
CA SER A 88 10.16 -14.78 -22.79
C SER A 88 11.27 -14.40 -23.76
#